data_AF-A0AAI9L4F2-F1
#
_entry.id   AF-A0AAI9L4F2-F1
#
_cell.length_a   1.000
_cell.length_b   1.000
_cell.length_c   1.000
_cell.angle_alpha   90.00
_cell.angle_beta   90.00
_cell.angle_gamma   90.00
#
_symmetry.space_group_name_H-M   'P 1'
#
loop_
_entity.id
_entity.type
_entity.pdbx_description
1 polymer ?
#
loop_
_entity_poly.entity_id
_entity_poly.type
_entity_poly.pdbx_seq_one_letter_code
_entity_poly.pdbx_strand_id
1 'polypeptide(L)'
;MTDRLLKTSRVSKTSRFLSVMRRFWFSLRASTAVETALAFPIVLAIGSLCADIYTVGLERTRMEQRAGAISSILAMQQKLDEKGLQGLLDTMLPTEGAGNYQLLISNVRQTGELHWQLSRGTAEALCTESETLPGEEYLPELPERDREEGSKNISMIVVEICRQGKDVGLLGGLSLGGLLHASSVNRVAIDVVELDEVLRKEAGLEEKEQ
;
A
#
# COMPACT_ATOMS: atom_id res chain seq x y z
N MET A 1 -18.39 -51.02 -83.07
CA MET A 1 -17.01 -51.14 -82.56
C MET A 1 -16.48 -49.72 -82.38
N THR A 2 -16.63 -49.14 -81.17
CA THR A 2 -15.54 -48.95 -80.17
C THR A 2 -14.50 -47.96 -80.72
N ASP A 3 -14.22 -46.77 -80.17
CA ASP A 3 -14.16 -46.34 -78.78
C ASP A 3 -14.39 -44.82 -78.65
N ARG A 4 -15.33 -44.44 -77.76
CA ARG A 4 -15.30 -43.16 -77.04
C ARG A 4 -15.15 -43.55 -75.57
N LEU A 5 -14.11 -43.06 -74.90
CA LEU A 5 -14.09 -42.69 -73.47
C LEU A 5 -12.63 -42.69 -73.02
N LEU A 6 -12.04 -41.51 -72.81
CA LEU A 6 -10.92 -41.30 -71.86
C LEU A 6 -10.53 -39.82 -71.82
N LYS A 7 -11.41 -38.92 -71.32
CA LYS A 7 -10.93 -37.56 -70.98
C LYS A 7 -11.82 -36.75 -70.02
N THR A 8 -12.19 -37.26 -68.84
CA THR A 8 -12.95 -36.42 -67.86
C THR A 8 -12.77 -36.79 -66.38
N SER A 9 -11.67 -37.43 -65.96
CA SER A 9 -11.53 -37.83 -64.54
C SER A 9 -10.55 -36.99 -63.68
N ARG A 10 -9.76 -36.07 -64.25
CA ARG A 10 -8.72 -35.33 -63.49
C ARG A 10 -9.17 -34.01 -62.85
N VAL A 11 -10.21 -33.33 -63.35
CA VAL A 11 -10.62 -32.00 -62.85
C VAL A 11 -11.53 -32.08 -61.61
N SER A 12 -12.22 -33.19 -61.39
CA SER A 12 -13.15 -33.35 -60.25
C SER A 12 -12.45 -33.58 -58.91
N LYS A 13 -11.27 -34.25 -58.91
CA LYS A 13 -10.55 -34.60 -57.67
C LYS A 13 -9.87 -33.39 -57.01
N THR A 14 -9.36 -32.43 -57.77
CA THR A 14 -8.71 -31.23 -57.24
C THR A 14 -9.69 -30.27 -56.55
N SER A 15 -10.92 -30.11 -57.08
CA SER A 15 -11.95 -29.26 -56.45
C SER A 15 -12.43 -29.81 -55.10
N ARG A 16 -12.60 -31.14 -54.98
CA ARG A 16 -12.97 -31.78 -53.70
C ARG A 16 -11.86 -31.66 -52.67
N PHE A 17 -10.60 -31.86 -53.06
CA PHE A 17 -9.47 -31.72 -52.16
C PHE A 17 -9.32 -30.29 -51.62
N LEU A 18 -9.44 -29.28 -52.49
CA LEU A 18 -9.47 -27.86 -52.10
C LEU A 18 -10.64 -27.55 -51.16
N SER A 19 -11.84 -28.11 -51.40
CA SER A 19 -13.01 -27.91 -50.52
C SER A 19 -12.85 -28.55 -49.13
N VAL A 20 -12.20 -29.72 -49.05
CA VAL A 20 -11.93 -30.43 -47.79
C VAL A 20 -10.83 -29.72 -47.01
N MET A 21 -9.76 -29.28 -47.69
CA MET A 21 -8.72 -28.45 -47.06
C MET A 21 -9.29 -27.13 -46.54
N ARG A 22 -10.17 -26.46 -47.30
CA ARG A 22 -10.82 -25.22 -46.86
C ARG A 22 -11.72 -25.46 -45.64
N ARG A 23 -12.50 -26.55 -45.62
CA ARG A 23 -13.30 -26.95 -44.43
C ARG A 23 -12.42 -27.28 -43.22
N PHE A 24 -11.29 -27.95 -43.43
CA PHE A 24 -10.33 -28.27 -42.37
C PHE A 24 -9.67 -27.00 -41.81
N TRP A 25 -9.31 -26.06 -42.67
CA TRP A 25 -8.78 -24.75 -42.26
C TRP A 25 -9.83 -23.91 -41.54
N PHE A 26 -11.11 -23.98 -41.94
CA PHE A 26 -12.21 -23.34 -41.22
C PHE A 26 -12.48 -24.00 -39.86
N SER A 27 -12.38 -25.33 -39.74
CA SER A 27 -12.53 -26.02 -38.45
C SER A 27 -11.36 -25.76 -37.51
N LEU A 28 -10.12 -25.68 -38.00
CA LEU A 28 -8.95 -25.26 -37.23
C LEU A 28 -9.07 -23.80 -36.76
N ARG A 29 -9.58 -22.90 -37.61
CA ARG A 29 -9.89 -21.51 -37.22
C ARG A 29 -11.02 -21.41 -36.21
N ALA A 30 -12.03 -22.27 -36.31
CA ALA A 30 -13.11 -22.34 -35.32
C ALA A 30 -12.60 -22.88 -33.97
N SER A 31 -11.76 -23.92 -33.97
CA SER A 31 -11.14 -24.46 -32.74
C SER A 31 -10.24 -23.43 -32.07
N THR A 32 -9.36 -22.77 -32.84
CA THR A 32 -8.48 -21.72 -32.31
C THR A 32 -9.23 -20.48 -31.85
N ALA A 33 -10.32 -20.09 -32.52
CA ALA A 33 -11.20 -19.01 -32.04
C ALA A 33 -11.91 -19.37 -30.73
N VAL A 34 -12.35 -20.63 -30.57
CA VAL A 34 -12.98 -21.10 -29.33
C VAL A 34 -11.96 -21.22 -28.20
N GLU A 35 -10.78 -21.77 -28.47
CA GLU A 35 -9.68 -21.86 -27.48
C GLU A 35 -9.21 -20.47 -27.03
N THR A 36 -9.06 -19.53 -27.96
CA THR A 36 -8.70 -18.14 -27.60
C THR A 36 -9.83 -17.44 -26.87
N ALA A 37 -11.10 -17.65 -27.23
CA ALA A 37 -12.24 -17.09 -26.50
C ALA A 37 -12.36 -17.65 -25.07
N LEU A 38 -11.92 -18.89 -24.82
CA LEU A 38 -11.87 -19.50 -23.49
C LEU A 38 -10.63 -19.07 -22.69
N ALA A 39 -9.49 -18.88 -23.35
CA ALA A 39 -8.25 -18.47 -22.70
C ALA A 39 -8.20 -16.96 -22.40
N PHE A 40 -8.81 -16.13 -23.23
CA PHE A 40 -8.74 -14.67 -23.12
C PHE A 40 -9.28 -14.12 -21.78
N PRO A 41 -10.44 -14.58 -21.26
CA PRO A 41 -10.91 -14.15 -19.94
C PRO A 41 -9.94 -14.51 -18.81
N ILE A 42 -9.26 -15.67 -18.91
CA ILE A 42 -8.28 -16.10 -17.91
C ILE A 42 -7.06 -15.17 -17.94
N VAL A 43 -6.58 -14.83 -19.14
CA VAL A 43 -5.45 -13.88 -19.30
C VAL A 43 -5.84 -12.49 -18.77
N LEU A 44 -7.05 -12.01 -19.06
CA LEU A 44 -7.54 -10.74 -18.51
C LEU A 44 -7.65 -10.77 -16.99
N ALA A 45 -8.16 -11.86 -16.41
CA ALA A 45 -8.27 -12.01 -14.96
C ALA A 45 -6.89 -11.99 -14.28
N ILE A 46 -5.91 -12.71 -14.84
CA ILE A 46 -4.52 -12.70 -14.33
C ILE A 46 -3.90 -11.31 -14.47
N GLY A 47 -4.06 -10.67 -15.63
CA GLY A 47 -3.54 -9.32 -15.88
C GLY A 47 -4.11 -8.29 -14.90
N SER A 48 -5.41 -8.36 -14.62
CA SER A 48 -6.06 -7.50 -13.63
C SER A 48 -5.52 -7.73 -12.23
N LEU A 49 -5.38 -8.99 -11.81
CA LEU A 49 -4.86 -9.33 -10.48
C LEU A 49 -3.41 -8.85 -10.30
N CYS A 50 -2.56 -9.01 -11.32
CA CYS A 50 -1.19 -8.50 -11.29
C CYS A 50 -1.16 -6.97 -11.17
N ALA A 51 -2.05 -6.27 -11.88
CA ALA A 51 -2.15 -4.82 -11.81
C ALA A 51 -2.64 -4.34 -10.43
N ASP A 52 -3.57 -5.07 -9.81
CA ASP A 52 -4.07 -4.77 -8.47
C ASP A 52 -2.97 -4.97 -7.41
N ILE A 53 -2.25 -6.09 -7.44
CA ILE A 53 -1.10 -6.34 -6.54
C ILE A 53 -0.03 -5.26 -6.69
N TYR A 54 0.29 -4.89 -7.94
CA TYR A 54 1.26 -3.83 -8.21
C TYR A 54 0.81 -2.48 -7.62
N THR A 55 -0.47 -2.15 -7.77
CA THR A 55 -1.06 -0.91 -7.23
C THR A 55 -0.97 -0.87 -5.70
N VAL A 56 -1.31 -1.97 -5.03
CA VAL A 56 -1.19 -2.10 -3.56
C VAL A 56 0.27 -1.93 -3.12
N GLY A 57 1.21 -2.58 -3.81
CA GLY A 57 2.63 -2.44 -3.52
C GLY A 57 3.13 -1.00 -3.66
N LEU A 58 2.71 -0.31 -4.73
CA LEU A 58 3.06 1.08 -4.97
C LEU A 58 2.52 2.01 -3.86
N GLU A 59 1.27 1.82 -3.44
CA GLU A 59 0.68 2.61 -2.36
C GLU A 59 1.39 2.36 -1.03
N ARG A 60 1.73 1.11 -0.71
CA ARG A 60 2.51 0.78 0.48
C ARG A 60 3.89 1.46 0.47
N THR A 61 4.63 1.38 -0.65
CA THR A 61 5.94 2.03 -0.76
C THR A 61 5.83 3.56 -0.63
N ARG A 62 4.79 4.17 -1.19
CA ARG A 62 4.54 5.62 -1.01
C ARG A 62 4.28 5.98 0.45
N MET A 63 3.51 5.15 1.16
CA MET A 63 3.27 5.34 2.60
C MET A 63 4.57 5.22 3.40
N GLU A 64 5.38 4.20 3.14
CA GLU A 64 6.69 4.00 3.78
C GLU A 64 7.64 5.18 3.52
N GLN A 65 7.69 5.69 2.28
CA GLN A 65 8.48 6.87 1.93
C GLN A 65 8.02 8.13 2.66
N ARG A 66 6.71 8.35 2.75
CA ARG A 66 6.13 9.51 3.47
C ARG A 66 6.39 9.41 4.96
N ALA A 67 6.15 8.26 5.57
CA ALA A 67 6.45 8.00 6.98
C ALA A 67 7.95 8.23 7.27
N GLY A 68 8.84 7.75 6.39
CA GLY A 68 10.29 7.96 6.50
C GLY A 68 10.73 9.41 6.36
N ALA A 69 10.12 10.16 5.44
CA ALA A 69 10.40 11.58 5.30
C ALA A 69 9.95 12.37 6.53
N ILE A 70 8.74 12.10 7.04
CA ILE A 70 8.19 12.75 8.23
C ILE A 70 9.05 12.39 9.46
N SER A 71 9.35 11.11 9.69
CA SER A 71 10.14 10.68 10.85
C SER A 71 11.54 11.30 10.85
N SER A 72 12.18 11.39 9.67
CA SER A 72 13.49 12.03 9.51
C SER A 72 13.49 13.52 9.80
N ILE A 73 12.48 14.25 9.31
CA ILE A 73 12.37 15.69 9.57
C ILE A 73 12.08 15.95 11.05
N LEU A 74 11.14 15.21 11.64
CA LEU A 74 10.76 15.37 13.05
C LEU A 74 11.89 14.98 14.00
N ALA A 75 12.66 13.94 13.69
CA ALA A 75 13.78 13.50 14.51
C ALA A 75 14.92 14.54 14.63
N MET A 76 15.01 15.48 13.68
CA MET A 76 16.02 16.55 13.71
C MET A 76 15.55 17.79 14.50
N GLN A 77 14.26 17.87 14.87
CA GLN A 77 13.70 19.02 15.57
C GLN A 77 13.82 18.86 17.08
N GLN A 78 14.19 19.93 17.78
CA GLN A 78 14.17 19.95 19.26
C GLN A 78 12.77 20.25 19.80
N LYS A 79 12.01 21.08 19.08
CA LYS A 79 10.67 21.52 19.46
C LYS A 79 9.73 21.41 18.27
N LEU A 80 8.55 20.87 18.52
CA LEU A 80 7.46 20.73 17.55
C LEU A 80 6.35 21.74 17.87
N ASP A 81 6.06 22.59 16.90
CA ASP A 81 4.96 23.56 16.92
C ASP A 81 3.81 23.03 16.06
N GLU A 82 2.57 23.25 16.48
CA GLU A 82 1.35 22.91 15.74
C GLU A 82 1.43 23.36 14.27
N LYS A 83 1.87 24.59 14.01
CA LYS A 83 1.95 25.13 12.65
C LYS A 83 3.03 24.45 11.82
N GLY A 84 4.16 24.12 12.46
CA GLY A 84 5.26 23.43 11.81
C GLY A 84 4.88 22.00 11.44
N LEU A 85 4.18 21.31 12.36
CA LEU A 85 3.63 19.99 12.13
C LEU A 85 2.58 20.02 11.00
N GLN A 86 1.59 20.91 11.09
CA GLN A 86 0.54 21.00 10.07
C GLN A 86 1.13 21.29 8.68
N GLY A 87 2.06 22.24 8.57
CA GLY A 87 2.71 22.53 7.28
C GLY A 87 3.52 21.36 6.70
N LEU A 88 4.17 20.57 7.56
CA LEU A 88 4.84 19.34 7.15
C LEU A 88 3.84 18.30 6.64
N LEU A 89 2.74 18.09 7.37
CA LEU A 89 1.71 17.13 7.00
C LEU A 89 1.02 17.53 5.69
N ASP A 90 0.66 18.80 5.51
CA ASP A 90 0.05 19.31 4.28
C ASP A 90 0.96 19.11 3.05
N THR A 91 2.29 19.14 3.25
CA THR A 91 3.26 18.93 2.18
C THR A 91 3.46 17.44 1.86
N MET A 92 3.51 16.57 2.89
CA MET A 92 3.85 15.16 2.75
C MET A 92 2.64 14.25 2.51
N LEU A 93 1.45 14.67 2.96
CA LEU A 93 0.19 13.94 2.88
C LEU A 93 -0.80 14.77 2.03
N PRO A 94 -0.83 14.56 0.70
CA PRO A 94 -1.83 15.23 -0.12
C PRO A 94 -3.23 14.83 0.35
N THR A 95 -4.07 15.84 0.61
CA THR A 95 -5.46 15.66 1.04
C THR A 95 -6.33 15.04 -0.04
N GLU A 96 -5.95 15.17 -1.30
CA GLU A 96 -6.64 14.57 -2.44
C GLU A 96 -6.27 13.09 -2.62
N GLY A 97 -7.27 12.21 -2.58
CA GLY A 97 -7.12 10.79 -2.93
C GLY A 97 -6.49 9.90 -1.85
N ALA A 98 -6.21 10.43 -0.65
CA ALA A 98 -5.66 9.66 0.47
C ALA A 98 -6.68 8.75 1.19
N GLY A 99 -7.98 8.99 1.01
CA GLY A 99 -9.03 8.18 1.64
C GLY A 99 -9.07 8.31 3.17
N ASN A 100 -9.59 7.28 3.86
CA ASN A 100 -9.59 7.20 5.31
C ASN A 100 -8.23 6.70 5.79
N TYR A 101 -7.49 7.56 6.47
CA TYR A 101 -6.21 7.22 7.07
C TYR A 101 -6.06 7.83 8.46
N GLN A 102 -5.24 7.18 9.26
CA GLN A 102 -4.77 7.63 10.55
C GLN A 102 -3.25 7.66 10.52
N LEU A 103 -2.68 8.73 11.06
CA LEU A 103 -1.27 8.97 11.25
C LEU A 103 -1.03 9.04 12.76
N LEU A 104 -0.18 8.14 13.27
CA LEU A 104 0.33 8.23 14.63
C LEU A 104 1.76 8.72 14.59
N ILE A 105 2.05 9.74 15.40
CA ILE A 105 3.41 10.25 15.61
C ILE A 105 3.72 10.08 17.08
N SER A 106 4.67 9.21 17.39
CA SER A 106 5.03 8.83 18.75
C SER A 106 6.47 9.22 19.03
N ASN A 107 6.74 9.82 20.18
CA ASN A 107 8.09 9.91 20.72
C ASN A 107 8.27 8.83 21.79
N VAL A 108 9.16 7.88 21.54
CA VAL A 108 9.42 6.74 22.42
C VAL A 108 10.86 6.80 22.91
N ARG A 109 11.06 6.68 24.22
CA ARG A 109 12.40 6.61 24.81
C ARG A 109 13.07 5.28 24.47
N GLN A 110 14.39 5.23 24.57
CA GLN A 110 15.15 3.98 24.39
C GLN A 110 14.71 2.88 25.35
N THR A 111 14.20 3.25 26.53
CA THR A 111 13.62 2.34 27.51
C THR A 111 12.34 1.64 27.03
N GLY A 112 11.73 2.09 25.94
CA GLY A 112 10.43 1.64 25.44
C GLY A 112 9.23 2.40 26.03
N GLU A 113 9.48 3.39 26.90
CA GLU A 113 8.43 4.25 27.46
C GLU A 113 7.99 5.28 26.42
N LEU A 114 6.68 5.36 26.17
CA LEU A 114 6.10 6.38 25.31
C LEU A 114 6.10 7.73 26.04
N HIS A 115 6.76 8.73 25.46
CA HIS A 115 6.77 10.08 26.03
C HIS A 115 5.52 10.88 25.66
N TRP A 116 5.15 10.87 24.38
CA TRP A 116 3.91 11.43 23.87
C TRP A 116 3.53 10.76 22.55
N GLN A 117 2.24 10.81 22.22
CA GLN A 117 1.72 10.38 20.94
C GLN A 117 0.69 11.39 20.44
N LEU A 118 0.76 11.67 19.13
CA LEU A 118 -0.18 12.52 18.42
C LEU A 118 -0.90 11.69 17.38
N SER A 119 -2.23 11.80 17.34
CA SER A 119 -3.07 11.19 16.32
C SER A 119 -3.53 12.26 15.33
N ARG A 120 -3.41 11.98 14.03
CA ARG A 120 -3.82 12.85 12.93
C ARG A 120 -4.47 12.03 11.83
N GLY A 121 -5.18 12.70 10.92
CA GLY A 121 -5.73 12.08 9.73
C GLY A 121 -7.23 12.35 9.58
N THR A 122 -7.85 11.55 8.72
CA THR A 122 -9.28 11.66 8.36
C THR A 122 -10.16 10.65 9.08
N ALA A 123 -9.55 9.66 9.73
CA ALA A 123 -10.22 8.62 10.51
C ALA A 123 -9.41 8.28 11.76
N GLU A 124 -10.09 7.71 12.75
CA GLU A 124 -9.52 7.25 14.02
C GLU A 124 -9.62 5.71 14.13
N ALA A 125 -8.89 5.11 15.08
CA ALA A 125 -8.92 3.68 15.38
C ALA A 125 -8.59 2.75 14.18
N LEU A 126 -7.69 3.19 13.30
CA LEU A 126 -7.06 2.37 12.26
C LEU A 126 -5.71 1.79 12.69
N CYS A 127 -4.99 2.47 13.59
CA CYS A 127 -3.70 2.05 14.14
C CYS A 127 -3.82 1.51 15.58
N THR A 128 -4.89 0.77 15.91
CA THR A 128 -5.21 0.37 17.29
C THR A 128 -4.12 -0.45 18.00
N GLU A 129 -3.23 -1.12 17.26
CA GLU A 129 -2.13 -1.90 17.83
C GLU A 129 -1.02 -1.03 18.44
N SER A 130 -0.94 0.24 18.01
CA SER A 130 0.14 1.17 18.38
C SER A 130 -0.36 2.38 19.17
N GLU A 131 -1.68 2.48 19.39
CA GLU A 131 -2.26 3.47 20.28
C GLU A 131 -1.86 3.14 21.73
N THR A 132 -1.18 4.07 22.40
CA THR A 132 -0.63 3.84 23.74
C THR A 132 -0.69 5.16 24.51
N LEU A 133 -0.97 5.10 25.82
CA LEU A 133 -1.05 6.30 26.63
C LEU A 133 0.36 6.81 26.99
N PRO A 134 0.54 8.14 27.16
CA PRO A 134 1.81 8.68 27.62
C PRO A 134 2.26 8.07 28.96
N GLY A 135 3.52 7.69 29.05
CA GLY A 135 4.13 7.02 30.21
C GLY A 135 3.95 5.50 30.24
N GLU A 136 3.19 4.92 29.32
CA GLU A 136 3.06 3.47 29.17
C GLU A 136 4.13 2.89 28.24
N GLU A 137 4.23 1.57 28.23
CA GLU A 137 5.16 0.87 27.35
C GLU A 137 4.64 0.85 25.91
N TYR A 138 5.48 1.30 24.97
CA TYR A 138 5.22 1.16 23.54
C TYR A 138 5.32 -0.32 23.14
N LEU A 139 4.20 -0.89 22.72
CA LEU A 139 4.09 -2.31 22.40
C LEU A 139 4.83 -2.71 21.11
N PRO A 140 4.77 -1.94 20.00
CA PRO A 140 5.45 -2.31 18.78
C PRO A 140 6.96 -2.44 18.95
N GLU A 141 7.57 -3.29 18.13
CA GLU A 141 9.00 -3.55 18.18
C GLU A 141 9.79 -2.34 17.65
N LEU A 142 10.84 -1.97 18.38
CA LEU A 142 11.70 -0.83 18.07
C LEU A 142 13.16 -1.28 17.99
N PRO A 143 13.94 -0.75 17.02
CA PRO A 143 15.29 -1.23 16.73
C PRO A 143 16.30 -0.96 17.85
N GLU A 144 16.19 0.16 18.56
CA GLU A 144 17.12 0.54 19.64
C GLU A 144 16.52 0.36 21.04
N ARG A 145 15.39 -0.34 21.18
CA ARG A 145 14.74 -0.51 22.49
C ARG A 145 15.55 -1.41 23.39
N ASP A 146 15.89 -0.89 24.56
CA ASP A 146 16.54 -1.61 25.64
C ASP A 146 15.83 -1.29 26.96
N ARG A 147 15.12 -2.26 27.52
CA ARG A 147 14.33 -2.09 28.74
C ARG A 147 15.21 -1.96 29.99
N GLU A 148 16.41 -2.54 29.99
CA GLU A 148 17.25 -2.67 31.18
C GLU A 148 18.36 -1.63 31.20
N GLU A 149 19.01 -1.40 30.05
CA GLU A 149 20.15 -0.48 29.92
C GLU A 149 19.83 0.76 29.06
N GLY A 150 18.57 0.92 28.64
CA GLY A 150 18.14 2.04 27.81
C GLY A 150 18.29 3.41 28.48
N SER A 151 18.82 4.38 27.73
CA SER A 151 18.94 5.76 28.18
C SER A 151 17.61 6.50 28.06
N LYS A 152 17.22 7.23 29.11
CA LYS A 152 16.10 8.17 29.04
C LYS A 152 16.39 9.38 28.15
N ASN A 153 17.68 9.67 27.90
CA ASN A 153 18.11 10.81 27.11
C ASN A 153 18.23 10.50 25.60
N ILE A 154 17.86 9.28 25.21
CA ILE A 154 17.81 8.85 23.82
C ILE A 154 16.36 8.53 23.53
N SER A 155 15.81 9.18 22.51
CA SER A 155 14.46 8.89 22.04
C SER A 155 14.43 8.62 20.55
N MET A 156 13.34 8.02 20.12
CA MET A 156 13.02 7.68 18.74
C MET A 156 11.68 8.32 18.40
N ILE A 157 11.59 8.90 17.21
CA ILE A 157 10.32 9.25 16.61
C ILE A 157 9.86 8.07 15.78
N VAL A 158 8.65 7.60 16.07
CA VAL A 158 7.94 6.57 15.34
C VAL A 158 6.78 7.23 14.61
N VAL A 159 6.75 7.10 13.30
CA VAL A 159 5.65 7.59 12.46
C VAL A 159 4.99 6.40 11.82
N GLU A 160 3.69 6.24 12.08
CA GLU A 160 2.88 5.16 11.54
C GLU A 160 1.70 5.70 10.76
N ILE A 161 1.45 5.12 9.59
CA ILE A 161 0.33 5.47 8.73
C ILE A 161 -0.50 4.21 8.51
N CYS A 162 -1.76 4.22 8.98
CA CYS A 162 -2.73 3.19 8.72
C CYS A 162 -3.83 3.72 7.80
N ARG A 163 -4.13 3.01 6.72
CA ARG A 163 -5.14 3.38 5.73
C ARG A 163 -6.08 2.22 5.48
N GLN A 164 -7.37 2.51 5.28
CA GLN A 164 -8.33 1.49 4.89
C GLN A 164 -8.09 1.02 3.44
N GLY A 165 -7.93 -0.28 3.24
CA GLY A 165 -7.63 -0.86 1.93
C GLY A 165 -8.74 -0.68 0.89
N LYS A 166 -10.00 -0.52 1.33
CA LYS A 166 -11.15 -0.24 0.45
C LYS A 166 -11.04 1.11 -0.27
N ASP A 167 -10.22 2.02 0.25
CA ASP A 167 -10.01 3.35 -0.33
C ASP A 167 -8.88 3.35 -1.37
N VAL A 168 -8.30 2.19 -1.68
CA VAL A 168 -7.34 2.00 -2.76
C VAL A 168 -8.11 1.60 -4.02
N GLY A 169 -8.07 2.45 -5.05
CA GLY A 169 -8.71 2.17 -6.33
C GLY A 169 -7.98 1.05 -7.07
N LEU A 170 -8.53 -0.17 -7.03
CA LEU A 170 -8.02 -1.31 -7.78
C LEU A 170 -8.69 -1.39 -9.17
N LEU A 171 -7.90 -1.77 -10.18
CA LEU A 171 -8.34 -1.84 -11.57
C LEU A 171 -9.33 -2.98 -11.80
N GLY A 172 -9.21 -4.08 -11.05
CA GLY A 172 -10.12 -5.22 -11.12
C GLY A 172 -11.46 -5.04 -10.42
N GLY A 173 -11.72 -3.87 -9.79
CA GLY A 173 -12.91 -3.66 -8.95
C GLY A 173 -12.89 -4.48 -7.66
N LEU A 174 -11.76 -5.11 -7.33
CA LEU A 174 -11.54 -5.75 -6.04
C LEU A 174 -11.45 -4.66 -4.96
N SER A 175 -12.02 -4.91 -3.79
CA SER A 175 -11.83 -4.05 -2.61
C SER A 175 -10.89 -4.79 -1.67
N LEU A 176 -9.82 -4.14 -1.23
CA LEU A 176 -8.94 -4.71 -0.22
C LEU A 176 -9.64 -4.59 1.14
N GLY A 177 -10.06 -5.71 1.72
CA GLY A 177 -10.75 -5.72 3.03
C GLY A 177 -9.84 -5.39 4.22
N GLY A 178 -8.52 -5.47 4.04
CA GLY A 178 -7.53 -5.23 5.10
C GLY A 178 -7.11 -3.78 5.26
N LEU A 179 -6.25 -3.54 6.24
CA LEU A 179 -5.57 -2.27 6.48
C LEU A 179 -4.21 -2.26 5.77
N LEU A 180 -3.87 -1.13 5.15
CA LEU A 180 -2.50 -0.83 4.75
C LEU A 180 -1.82 -0.15 5.93
N HIS A 181 -0.70 -0.71 6.37
CA HIS A 181 0.10 -0.19 7.48
C HIS A 181 1.53 0.02 6.99
N ALA A 182 2.09 1.19 7.33
CA ALA A 182 3.48 1.51 7.12
C ALA A 182 4.01 2.25 8.36
N SER A 183 5.19 1.84 8.84
CA SER A 183 5.85 2.47 9.97
C SER A 183 7.28 2.87 9.59
N SER A 184 7.74 3.96 10.19
CA SER A 184 9.13 4.39 10.10
C SER A 184 9.60 4.90 11.45
N VAL A 185 10.80 4.47 11.83
CA VAL A 185 11.45 4.84 13.08
C VAL A 185 12.72 5.60 12.76
N ASN A 186 12.93 6.72 13.45
CA ASN A 186 14.20 7.44 13.38
C ASN A 186 14.62 7.92 14.77
N ARG A 187 15.92 7.87 15.04
CA ARG A 187 16.48 8.33 16.31
C ARG A 187 16.49 9.84 16.36
N VAL A 188 16.03 10.41 17.47
CA VAL A 188 16.04 11.85 17.72
C VAL A 188 17.48 12.34 17.90
N ALA A 189 17.81 13.46 17.27
CA ALA A 189 19.14 14.04 17.31
C ALA A 189 19.51 14.54 18.71
N ILE A 190 18.54 15.12 19.43
CA ILE A 190 18.77 15.77 20.73
C ILE A 190 17.65 15.37 21.69
N ASP A 191 18.02 14.55 22.67
CA ASP A 191 17.18 14.15 23.81
C ASP A 191 15.77 13.69 23.41
N VAL A 192 14.76 14.48 23.77
CA VAL A 192 13.35 14.25 23.53
C VAL A 192 12.77 15.48 22.84
N VAL A 193 11.89 15.27 21.87
CA VAL A 193 11.25 16.38 21.14
C VAL A 193 10.19 17.01 22.04
N GLU A 194 10.33 18.30 22.32
CA GLU A 194 9.36 19.05 23.11
C GLU A 194 8.16 19.47 22.27
N LEU A 195 6.95 19.32 22.80
CA LEU A 195 5.72 19.79 22.18
C LEU A 195 5.39 21.22 22.64
N ASP A 196 4.80 22.03 21.76
CA ASP A 196 4.18 23.29 22.16
C ASP A 196 2.93 23.06 23.03
N GLU A 197 2.40 24.13 23.62
CA GLU A 197 1.27 24.03 24.55
C GLU A 197 0.01 23.43 23.91
N VAL A 198 -0.19 23.62 22.60
CA VAL A 198 -1.36 23.12 21.88
C VAL A 198 -1.24 21.61 21.69
N LEU A 199 -0.10 21.15 21.15
CA LEU A 199 0.16 19.73 20.94
C LEU A 199 0.30 18.95 22.25
N ARG A 200 0.80 19.58 23.32
CA ARG A 200 0.83 18.96 24.66
C ARG A 200 -0.57 18.61 25.18
N LYS A 201 -1.52 19.53 25.03
CA LYS A 201 -2.92 19.29 25.45
C LYS A 201 -3.54 18.15 24.67
N GLU A 202 -3.28 18.11 23.37
CA GLU A 202 -3.79 17.05 22.51
C GLU A 202 -3.19 15.69 22.84
N ALA A 203 -1.89 15.63 23.16
CA ALA A 203 -1.22 14.41 23.60
C ALA A 203 -1.65 13.95 25.01
N GLY A 204 -2.58 14.64 25.68
CA GLY A 204 -3.00 14.33 27.05
C GLY A 204 -1.93 14.63 28.11
N LEU A 205 -0.92 15.43 27.77
CA LEU A 205 0.13 15.91 28.68
C LEU A 205 -0.32 17.18 29.41
N GLU A 206 -1.44 17.13 30.12
CA GLU A 206 -1.82 18.23 31.00
C GLU A 206 -0.88 18.30 32.20
N GLU A 207 -0.35 19.49 32.47
CA GLU A 207 0.32 19.76 33.73
C GLU A 207 -0.70 19.57 34.85
N LYS A 208 -0.46 18.60 35.72
CA LYS A 208 -0.94 18.74 37.09
C LYS A 208 -0.30 20.02 37.63
N GLU A 209 -1.00 21.14 37.51
CA GLU A 209 -0.71 22.33 38.31
C GLU A 209 -0.77 21.90 39.78
N GLN A 210 0.43 21.78 40.37
CA GLN A 210 0.80 21.72 41.80
C GLN A 210 -0.19 21.12 42.82
#